data_AF-A0A077AWX5-F1
#
_entry.id   AF-A0A077AWX5-F1
#
_cell.length_a   1.000
_cell.length_b   1.000
_cell.length_c   1.000
_cell.angle_alpha   90.00
_cell.angle_beta   90.00
_cell.angle_gamma   90.00
#
_symmetry.space_group_name_H-M   'P 1'
#
loop_
_entity.id
_entity.type
_entity.pdbx_description
1 polymer ?
#
loop_
_entity_poly.entity_id
_entity_poly.type
_entity_poly.pdbx_seq_one_letter_code
_entity_poly.pdbx_strand_id
1 'polypeptide(L)'
;MKNKLAFSLAAVLLCTAAEAGNWNAGARISTLGLAAEVGYQFNETLGVRLQGTWWEHFKKTLSYDGVKYHNVRFRPITVNAYADWYFYTTWWRVSGGLGYNGTRIRLNRDFSNHPQPERAATGIVSAKYRFKNPLKYYVGTGIDIRKIGGSNWTFTMDAGVYFMGKVRAKVQMTGPARMSSQAHVVAKREAEELLNDKKWFSSYPAVSLGFKYEF
;
A
#
# COMPACT_ATOMS: atom_id res chain seq x y z
N MET A 1 11.79 -12.67 -23.63
CA MET A 1 10.52 -13.10 -24.28
C MET A 1 9.44 -13.60 -23.32
N LYS A 2 9.73 -13.87 -22.04
CA LYS A 2 8.73 -14.36 -21.05
C LYS A 2 7.72 -13.31 -20.53
N ASN A 3 7.93 -12.01 -20.80
CA ASN A 3 7.04 -10.93 -20.32
C ASN A 3 5.92 -10.55 -21.29
N LYS A 4 5.97 -11.00 -22.56
CA LYS A 4 4.92 -10.70 -23.55
C LYS A 4 3.71 -11.62 -23.36
N LEU A 5 3.94 -12.88 -22.97
CA LEU A 5 2.87 -13.85 -22.70
C LEU A 5 1.98 -13.47 -21.50
N ALA A 6 2.54 -12.83 -20.46
CA ALA A 6 1.75 -12.40 -19.30
C ALA A 6 0.78 -11.26 -19.63
N PHE A 7 1.17 -10.36 -20.55
CA PHE A 7 0.28 -9.30 -21.04
C PHE A 7 -0.81 -9.85 -21.97
N SER A 8 -0.48 -10.85 -22.78
CA SER A 8 -1.45 -11.51 -23.66
C SER A 8 -2.49 -12.32 -22.87
N LEU A 9 -2.11 -12.98 -21.77
CA LEU A 9 -3.04 -13.75 -20.95
C LEU A 9 -4.03 -12.86 -20.18
N ALA A 10 -3.57 -11.67 -19.73
CA ALA A 10 -4.45 -10.68 -19.10
C ALA A 10 -5.45 -10.06 -20.10
N ALA A 11 -5.03 -9.85 -21.36
CA ALA A 11 -5.92 -9.37 -22.42
C ALA A 11 -6.96 -10.41 -22.85
N VAL A 12 -6.61 -11.71 -22.83
CA VAL A 12 -7.56 -12.79 -23.19
C VAL A 12 -8.59 -13.03 -22.08
N LEU A 13 -8.21 -12.87 -20.79
CA LEU A 13 -9.16 -12.92 -19.67
C LEU A 13 -10.15 -11.75 -19.66
N LEU A 14 -9.78 -10.60 -20.22
CA LEU A 14 -10.67 -9.44 -20.37
C LEU A 14 -11.73 -9.65 -21.46
N CYS A 15 -11.49 -10.50 -22.47
CA CYS A 15 -12.44 -10.73 -23.57
C CYS A 15 -13.54 -11.75 -23.23
N THR A 16 -13.33 -12.66 -22.27
CA THR A 16 -14.34 -13.68 -21.90
C THR A 16 -15.26 -13.24 -20.75
N ALA A 17 -15.04 -12.06 -20.19
CA ALA A 17 -15.88 -11.44 -19.16
C ALA A 17 -17.07 -10.65 -19.75
N ALA A 18 -17.34 -10.80 -21.05
CA ALA A 18 -18.37 -10.06 -21.78
C ALA A 18 -19.81 -10.59 -21.55
N GLU A 19 -20.19 -10.93 -20.31
CA GLU A 19 -21.60 -10.80 -19.91
C GLU A 19 -21.80 -9.35 -19.45
N ALA A 20 -22.26 -8.53 -20.39
CA ALA A 20 -22.32 -7.06 -20.37
C ALA A 20 -23.40 -6.47 -19.43
N GLY A 21 -23.42 -6.86 -18.17
CA GLY A 21 -24.30 -6.21 -17.19
C GLY A 21 -23.64 -5.82 -15.88
N ASN A 22 -22.53 -6.47 -15.53
CA ASN A 22 -22.10 -6.56 -14.14
C ASN A 22 -20.61 -6.24 -13.92
N TRP A 23 -19.83 -6.11 -14.99
CA TRP A 23 -18.39 -5.82 -14.89
C TRP A 23 -18.14 -4.32 -14.81
N ASN A 24 -17.13 -3.95 -14.03
CA ASN A 24 -16.64 -2.58 -13.97
C ASN A 24 -15.11 -2.55 -13.95
N ALA A 25 -14.53 -1.49 -14.50
CA ALA A 25 -13.11 -1.21 -14.41
C ALA A 25 -12.88 0.25 -14.06
N GLY A 26 -11.86 0.54 -13.25
CA GLY A 26 -11.67 1.89 -12.74
C GLY A 26 -10.25 2.20 -12.35
N ALA A 27 -10.03 3.49 -12.10
CA ALA A 27 -8.80 4.03 -11.56
C ALA A 27 -9.11 4.79 -10.27
N ARG A 28 -8.23 4.65 -9.29
CA ARG A 28 -8.32 5.32 -8.00
C ARG A 28 -7.02 6.02 -7.64
N ILE A 29 -7.15 7.12 -6.92
CA ILE A 29 -6.08 7.74 -6.15
C ILE A 29 -6.38 7.56 -4.67
N SER A 30 -5.38 7.18 -3.88
CA SER A 30 -5.52 6.92 -2.47
C SER A 30 -4.33 7.45 -1.70
N THR A 31 -4.44 7.48 -0.37
CA THR A 31 -3.29 7.76 0.51
C THR A 31 -2.14 6.75 0.34
N LEU A 32 -2.41 5.56 -0.21
CA LEU A 32 -1.41 4.55 -0.56
C LEU A 32 -0.81 4.71 -1.96
N GLY A 33 -1.38 5.57 -2.80
CA GLY A 33 -0.96 5.80 -4.18
C GLY A 33 -2.06 5.61 -5.22
N LEU A 34 -1.65 5.45 -6.48
CA LEU A 34 -2.56 5.12 -7.57
C LEU A 34 -2.94 3.65 -7.55
N ALA A 35 -4.16 3.37 -7.95
CA ALA A 35 -4.66 2.02 -8.12
C ALA A 35 -5.48 1.89 -9.39
N ALA A 36 -5.47 0.69 -9.96
CA ALA A 36 -6.48 0.25 -10.90
C ALA A 36 -7.33 -0.84 -10.24
N GLU A 37 -8.58 -0.89 -10.63
CA GLU A 37 -9.53 -1.89 -10.18
C GLU A 37 -10.27 -2.53 -11.34
N VAL A 38 -10.68 -3.77 -11.10
CA VAL A 38 -11.71 -4.46 -11.86
C VAL A 38 -12.68 -5.08 -10.86
N GLY A 39 -13.97 -4.98 -11.13
CA GLY A 39 -15.01 -5.50 -10.26
C GLY A 39 -16.11 -6.20 -11.02
N TYR A 40 -16.84 -7.03 -10.30
CA TYR A 40 -18.04 -7.72 -10.77
C TYR A 40 -19.14 -7.55 -9.72
N GLN A 41 -20.30 -7.08 -10.14
CA GLN A 41 -21.47 -6.91 -9.32
C GLN A 41 -22.40 -8.12 -9.53
N PHE A 42 -22.66 -8.93 -8.52
CA PHE A 42 -23.54 -10.11 -8.69
C PHE A 42 -25.02 -9.71 -8.73
N ASN A 43 -25.39 -8.73 -7.93
CA ASN A 43 -26.73 -8.18 -7.78
C ASN A 43 -26.63 -6.76 -7.19
N GLU A 44 -27.76 -6.08 -7.00
CA GLU A 44 -27.76 -4.69 -6.49
C GLU A 44 -27.13 -4.55 -5.09
N THR A 45 -27.03 -5.66 -4.33
CA THR A 45 -26.54 -5.66 -2.95
C THR A 45 -25.11 -6.15 -2.82
N LEU A 46 -24.59 -7.01 -3.69
CA LEU A 46 -23.29 -7.66 -3.53
C LEU A 46 -22.43 -7.52 -4.78
N GLY A 47 -21.18 -7.16 -4.55
CA GLY A 47 -20.15 -7.13 -5.58
C GLY A 47 -18.80 -7.58 -5.03
N VAL A 48 -17.89 -7.87 -5.93
CA VAL A 48 -16.49 -8.15 -5.63
C VAL A 48 -15.60 -7.28 -6.50
N ARG A 49 -14.45 -6.90 -5.98
CA ARG A 49 -13.46 -6.10 -6.72
C ARG A 49 -12.05 -6.54 -6.42
N LEU A 50 -11.21 -6.54 -7.44
CA LEU A 50 -9.77 -6.71 -7.37
C LEU A 50 -9.12 -5.37 -7.64
N GLN A 51 -8.14 -5.03 -6.81
CA GLN A 51 -7.44 -3.75 -6.88
C GLN A 51 -5.93 -3.95 -6.79
N GLY A 52 -5.21 -3.43 -7.77
CA GLY A 52 -3.77 -3.28 -7.71
C GLY A 52 -3.42 -1.84 -7.34
N THR A 53 -2.61 -1.62 -6.31
CA THR A 53 -2.09 -0.29 -5.94
C THR A 53 -0.59 -0.26 -6.17
N TRP A 54 -0.13 0.75 -6.87
CA TRP A 54 1.29 1.00 -7.11
C TRP A 54 1.58 2.50 -7.08
N TRP A 55 2.71 2.83 -6.48
CA TRP A 55 3.28 4.17 -6.56
C TRP A 55 4.77 4.06 -6.27
N GLU A 56 5.59 4.86 -6.92
CA GLU A 56 7.01 4.94 -6.60
C GLU A 56 7.32 6.38 -6.22
N HIS A 57 7.68 6.57 -4.94
CA HIS A 57 8.08 7.88 -4.45
C HIS A 57 9.54 7.85 -4.04
N PHE A 58 10.30 8.80 -4.59
CA PHE A 58 11.70 9.04 -4.28
C PHE A 58 11.84 10.46 -3.72
N LYS A 59 12.27 10.57 -2.46
CA LYS A 59 12.67 11.87 -1.89
C LYS A 59 14.16 11.84 -1.54
N LYS A 60 14.89 12.87 -2.02
CA LYS A 60 16.31 13.03 -1.71
C LYS A 60 16.55 13.26 -0.21
N THR A 61 15.72 14.09 0.42
CA THR A 61 15.82 14.41 1.86
C THR A 61 14.42 14.49 2.48
N LEU A 62 14.23 13.87 3.64
CA LEU A 62 13.01 13.93 4.45
C LEU A 62 13.41 14.27 5.89
N SER A 63 12.87 15.36 6.44
CA SER A 63 12.94 15.60 7.88
C SER A 63 11.69 15.01 8.53
N TYR A 64 11.88 14.08 9.47
CA TYR A 64 10.79 13.51 10.25
C TYR A 64 11.20 13.50 11.72
N ASP A 65 10.40 14.15 12.57
CA ASP A 65 10.63 14.20 14.03
C ASP A 65 12.00 14.80 14.42
N GLY A 66 12.39 15.89 13.76
CA GLY A 66 13.72 16.53 13.95
C GLY A 66 14.90 15.75 13.36
N VAL A 67 14.66 14.58 12.76
CA VAL A 67 15.69 13.71 12.18
C VAL A 67 15.70 13.82 10.65
N LYS A 68 16.87 14.11 10.07
CA LYS A 68 17.08 14.13 8.61
C LYS A 68 17.39 12.72 8.08
N TYR A 69 16.54 12.23 7.19
CA TYR A 69 16.73 11.02 6.42
C TYR A 69 17.08 11.36 4.97
N HIS A 70 18.04 10.63 4.41
CA HIS A 70 18.50 10.78 3.03
C HIS A 70 18.04 9.61 2.17
N ASN A 71 17.79 9.85 0.89
CA ASN A 71 17.44 8.83 -0.11
C ASN A 71 16.27 7.92 0.30
N VAL A 72 15.17 8.54 0.76
CA VAL A 72 13.95 7.84 1.14
C VAL A 72 13.28 7.27 -0.11
N ARG A 73 13.11 5.95 -0.13
CA ARG A 73 12.39 5.23 -1.19
C ARG A 73 11.17 4.54 -0.60
N PHE A 74 10.00 4.92 -1.10
CA PHE A 74 8.73 4.30 -0.77
C PHE A 74 8.14 3.67 -2.02
N ARG A 75 8.00 2.35 -2.01
CA ARG A 75 7.45 1.59 -3.14
C ARG A 75 6.29 0.70 -2.65
N PRO A 76 5.09 1.28 -2.51
CA PRO A 76 3.87 0.54 -2.27
C PRO A 76 3.54 -0.33 -3.47
N ILE A 77 3.38 -1.62 -3.22
CA ILE A 77 2.84 -2.58 -4.18
C ILE A 77 1.88 -3.45 -3.39
N THR A 78 0.59 -3.31 -3.66
CA THR A 78 -0.42 -4.15 -3.02
C THR A 78 -1.41 -4.67 -4.04
N VAL A 79 -1.88 -5.90 -3.82
CA VAL A 79 -2.98 -6.49 -4.57
C VAL A 79 -4.03 -6.89 -3.55
N ASN A 80 -5.26 -6.42 -3.72
CA ASN A 80 -6.34 -6.60 -2.76
C ASN A 80 -7.58 -7.13 -3.46
N ALA A 81 -8.30 -8.02 -2.81
CA ALA A 81 -9.65 -8.44 -3.15
C ALA A 81 -10.61 -7.90 -2.09
N TYR A 82 -11.74 -7.38 -2.52
CA TYR A 82 -12.79 -6.90 -1.63
C TYR A 82 -14.13 -7.52 -2.00
N ALA A 83 -14.93 -7.79 -0.99
CA ALA A 83 -16.35 -8.00 -1.08
C ALA A 83 -17.04 -6.70 -0.66
N ASP A 84 -17.90 -6.19 -1.51
CA ASP A 84 -18.67 -4.97 -1.33
C ASP A 84 -20.12 -5.34 -1.09
N TRP A 85 -20.66 -4.91 0.03
CA TRP A 85 -22.06 -5.06 0.40
C TRP A 85 -22.74 -3.70 0.42
N TYR A 86 -23.59 -3.47 -0.58
CA TYR A 86 -24.53 -2.38 -0.66
C TYR A 86 -25.74 -2.77 0.19
N PHE A 87 -26.04 -1.95 1.19
CA PHE A 87 -27.22 -2.16 2.04
C PHE A 87 -28.48 -1.72 1.28
N TYR A 88 -29.55 -1.33 1.98
CA TYR A 88 -30.81 -0.80 1.45
C TYR A 88 -30.69 0.29 0.36
N THR A 89 -29.49 0.78 0.06
CA THR A 89 -29.20 1.76 -0.97
C THR A 89 -28.16 1.26 -1.97
N THR A 90 -28.28 1.68 -3.22
CA THR A 90 -27.36 1.30 -4.32
C THR A 90 -26.10 2.17 -4.41
N TRP A 91 -26.02 3.22 -3.58
CA TRP A 91 -24.94 4.22 -3.57
C TRP A 91 -24.01 4.09 -2.37
N TRP A 92 -24.44 3.50 -1.26
CA TRP A 92 -23.58 3.32 -0.08
C TRP A 92 -23.22 1.84 0.10
N ARG A 93 -21.97 1.56 0.47
CA ARG A 93 -21.48 0.21 0.66
C ARG A 93 -20.55 0.06 1.85
N VAL A 94 -20.54 -1.13 2.42
CA VAL A 94 -19.51 -1.62 3.35
C VAL A 94 -18.64 -2.61 2.60
N SER A 95 -17.34 -2.51 2.81
CA SER A 95 -16.35 -3.30 2.09
C SER A 95 -15.44 -4.01 3.06
N GLY A 96 -15.37 -5.33 2.93
CA GLY A 96 -14.40 -6.18 3.60
C GLY A 96 -13.41 -6.71 2.58
N GLY A 97 -12.11 -6.68 2.88
CA GLY A 97 -11.11 -7.15 1.94
C GLY A 97 -9.90 -7.81 2.58
N LEU A 98 -9.20 -8.56 1.76
CA LEU A 98 -7.90 -9.12 2.08
C LEU A 98 -6.96 -8.96 0.89
N GLY A 99 -5.67 -8.94 1.15
CA GLY A 99 -4.70 -8.71 0.09
C GLY A 99 -3.28 -9.03 0.48
N TYR A 100 -2.42 -8.96 -0.52
CA TYR A 100 -0.98 -9.11 -0.39
C TYR A 100 -0.32 -7.73 -0.40
N ASN A 101 0.53 -7.49 0.60
CA ASN A 101 1.31 -6.27 0.75
C ASN A 101 2.80 -6.54 0.50
N GLY A 102 3.26 -6.17 -0.70
CA GLY A 102 4.66 -6.24 -1.11
C GLY A 102 5.45 -4.96 -0.87
N THR A 103 4.92 -4.02 -0.09
CA THR A 103 5.50 -2.69 0.11
C THR A 103 6.89 -2.77 0.74
N ARG A 104 7.81 -1.99 0.18
CA ARG A 104 9.18 -1.85 0.69
C ARG A 104 9.47 -0.40 0.99
N ILE A 105 10.06 -0.17 2.16
CA ILE A 105 10.49 1.16 2.61
C ILE A 105 12.00 1.10 2.80
N ARG A 106 12.74 2.08 2.26
CA ARG A 106 14.16 2.25 2.55
C ARG A 106 14.38 3.64 3.13
N LEU A 107 14.97 3.69 4.31
CA LEU A 107 15.39 4.91 4.99
C LEU A 107 16.91 4.84 5.18
N ASN A 108 17.62 5.90 4.80
CA ASN A 108 19.03 6.04 5.15
C ASN A 108 19.19 7.23 6.08
N ARG A 109 20.04 7.09 7.08
CA ARG A 109 20.39 8.15 8.01
C ARG A 109 21.91 8.20 8.16
N ASP A 110 22.45 9.40 8.17
CA ASP A 110 23.87 9.62 8.38
C ASP A 110 24.09 10.01 9.83
N PHE A 111 24.90 9.23 10.55
CA PHE A 111 25.30 9.50 11.92
C PHE A 111 26.77 9.91 12.02
N SER A 112 27.52 10.01 10.92
CA SER A 112 28.98 10.19 10.94
C SER A 112 29.43 11.44 11.72
N ASN A 113 28.60 12.49 11.76
CA ASN A 113 28.84 13.73 12.49
C ASN A 113 28.02 13.86 13.79
N HIS A 114 27.58 12.75 14.38
CA HIS A 114 26.79 12.81 15.62
C HIS A 114 27.66 13.26 16.80
N PRO A 115 27.18 14.15 17.70
CA PRO A 115 27.95 14.66 18.85
C PRO A 115 28.31 13.58 19.89
N GLN A 116 27.77 12.37 19.76
CA GLN A 116 28.08 11.24 20.63
C GLN A 116 28.97 10.28 19.84
N PRO A 117 30.20 9.98 20.29
CA PRO A 117 31.16 9.19 19.52
C PRO A 117 30.68 7.77 19.24
N GLU A 118 29.91 7.16 20.16
CA GLU A 118 29.30 5.84 19.98
C GLU A 118 28.32 5.81 18.80
N ARG A 119 27.54 6.88 18.62
CA ARG A 119 26.62 7.01 17.48
C ARG A 119 27.36 7.40 16.21
N ALA A 120 28.39 8.24 16.30
CA ALA A 120 29.25 8.56 15.17
C ALA A 120 29.93 7.31 14.59
N ALA A 121 30.32 6.36 15.44
CA ALA A 121 30.90 5.08 15.05
C ALA A 121 29.95 4.17 14.23
N THR A 122 28.65 4.49 14.15
CA THR A 122 27.70 3.76 13.28
C THR A 122 27.78 4.19 11.82
N GLY A 123 28.27 5.40 11.54
CA GLY A 123 28.37 5.96 10.20
C GLY A 123 27.01 6.11 9.51
N ILE A 124 26.90 5.66 8.26
CA ILE A 124 25.64 5.67 7.51
C ILE A 124 24.87 4.40 7.84
N VAL A 125 23.65 4.59 8.36
CA VAL A 125 22.72 3.52 8.69
C VAL A 125 21.63 3.44 7.61
N SER A 126 21.58 2.33 6.89
CA SER A 126 20.53 2.02 5.92
C SER A 126 19.58 0.99 6.49
N ALA A 127 18.32 1.38 6.70
CA ALA A 127 17.25 0.51 7.18
C ALA A 127 16.25 0.20 6.05
N LYS A 128 16.08 -1.09 5.76
CA LYS A 128 15.09 -1.60 4.79
C LYS A 128 13.97 -2.28 5.54
N TYR A 129 12.76 -1.75 5.44
CA TYR A 129 11.58 -2.28 6.10
C TYR A 129 10.71 -3.08 5.13
N ARG A 130 10.16 -4.18 5.66
CA ARG A 130 9.14 -5.01 5.02
C ARG A 130 8.13 -5.43 6.07
N PHE A 131 6.87 -5.62 5.68
CA PHE A 131 5.87 -6.18 6.58
C PHE A 131 6.22 -7.63 6.94
N LYS A 132 6.04 -8.00 8.23
CA LYS A 132 6.32 -9.36 8.74
C LYS A 132 5.37 -10.36 8.13
N ASN A 133 4.09 -10.02 8.08
CA ASN A 133 3.06 -10.77 7.38
C ASN A 133 2.72 -10.02 6.08
N PRO A 134 2.83 -10.66 4.90
CA PRO A 134 2.38 -10.02 3.67
C PRO A 134 0.85 -9.97 3.57
N LEU A 135 0.11 -10.77 4.33
CA LEU A 135 -1.35 -10.72 4.33
C LEU A 135 -1.83 -9.45 5.04
N LYS A 136 -2.74 -8.73 4.38
CA LYS A 136 -3.36 -7.49 4.84
C LYS A 136 -4.87 -7.67 4.84
N TYR A 137 -5.54 -7.13 5.85
CA TYR A 137 -7.00 -7.06 5.89
C TYR A 137 -7.46 -5.61 5.71
N TYR A 138 -8.66 -5.43 5.20
CA TYR A 138 -9.30 -4.14 5.03
C TYR A 138 -10.74 -4.21 5.50
N VAL A 139 -11.16 -3.18 6.22
CA VAL A 139 -12.57 -2.93 6.51
C VAL A 139 -12.80 -1.45 6.27
N GLY A 140 -13.86 -1.13 5.53
CA GLY A 140 -14.20 0.25 5.23
C GLY A 140 -15.61 0.38 4.69
N THR A 141 -15.91 1.61 4.30
CA THR A 141 -17.17 2.00 3.68
C THR A 141 -16.91 2.89 2.49
N GLY A 142 -17.81 2.89 1.53
CA GLY A 142 -17.69 3.69 0.33
C GLY A 142 -19.01 4.23 -0.15
N ILE A 143 -18.89 5.23 -1.03
CA ILE A 143 -20.00 5.84 -1.75
C ILE A 143 -19.71 5.72 -3.24
N ASP A 144 -20.69 5.24 -3.98
CA ASP A 144 -20.68 5.12 -5.43
C ASP A 144 -21.80 5.99 -6.00
N ILE A 145 -21.43 7.09 -6.65
CA ILE A 145 -22.35 7.95 -7.40
C ILE A 145 -22.42 7.40 -8.82
N ARG A 146 -23.39 6.52 -9.04
CA ARG A 146 -23.57 5.79 -10.30
C ARG A 146 -24.21 6.67 -11.37
N LYS A 147 -23.93 6.33 -12.63
CA LYS A 147 -24.52 6.94 -13.82
C LYS A 147 -24.47 8.46 -13.88
N ILE A 148 -23.28 9.02 -13.65
CA ILE A 148 -23.07 10.47 -13.67
C ILE A 148 -23.47 11.02 -15.04
N GLY A 149 -24.43 11.95 -15.04
CA GLY A 149 -24.95 12.57 -16.26
C GLY A 149 -25.63 11.58 -17.22
N GLY A 150 -26.17 10.46 -16.72
CA GLY A 150 -26.80 9.42 -17.54
C GLY A 150 -25.82 8.51 -18.28
N SER A 151 -24.51 8.62 -18.01
CA SER A 151 -23.48 7.76 -18.60
C SER A 151 -23.29 6.45 -17.82
N ASN A 152 -22.34 5.60 -18.23
CA ASN A 152 -21.91 4.42 -17.46
C ASN A 152 -20.75 4.71 -16.49
N TRP A 153 -20.43 5.99 -16.26
CA TRP A 153 -19.41 6.37 -15.29
C TRP A 153 -19.97 6.44 -13.88
N THR A 154 -19.21 5.88 -12.96
CA THR A 154 -19.48 5.90 -11.53
C THR A 154 -18.30 6.56 -10.82
N PHE A 155 -18.56 7.64 -10.10
CA PHE A 155 -17.59 8.21 -9.16
C PHE A 155 -17.65 7.42 -7.87
N THR A 156 -16.50 7.14 -7.28
CA THR A 156 -16.41 6.29 -6.11
C THR A 156 -15.45 6.86 -5.08
N MET A 157 -15.88 6.81 -3.83
CA MET A 157 -15.13 7.21 -2.66
C MET A 157 -15.08 6.04 -1.69
N ASP A 158 -13.93 5.77 -1.09
CA ASP A 158 -13.80 4.79 -0.02
C ASP A 158 -13.05 5.42 1.16
N ALA A 159 -13.48 5.09 2.37
CA ALA A 159 -12.79 5.37 3.61
C ALA A 159 -12.75 4.10 4.47
N GLY A 160 -11.58 3.72 4.94
CA GLY A 160 -11.44 2.51 5.75
C GLY A 160 -10.08 2.37 6.41
N VAL A 161 -9.84 1.21 7.00
CA VAL A 161 -8.60 0.89 7.71
C VAL A 161 -8.02 -0.39 7.15
N TYR A 162 -6.72 -0.34 6.83
CA TYR A 162 -5.93 -1.52 6.51
C TYR A 162 -5.20 -2.02 7.75
N PHE A 163 -5.38 -3.30 8.06
CA PHE A 163 -4.62 -4.01 9.08
C PHE A 163 -3.43 -4.70 8.40
N MET A 164 -2.26 -4.05 8.45
CA MET A 164 -1.03 -4.51 7.79
C MET A 164 -0.06 -5.21 8.76
N GLY A 165 -0.29 -5.08 10.07
CA GLY A 165 0.53 -5.69 11.10
C GLY A 165 1.90 -5.03 11.26
N LYS A 166 2.85 -5.77 11.85
CA LYS A 166 4.18 -5.25 12.20
C LYS A 166 5.15 -5.30 11.03
N VAL A 167 6.11 -4.38 11.01
CA VAL A 167 7.24 -4.38 10.08
C VAL A 167 8.47 -5.03 10.71
N ARG A 168 9.33 -5.57 9.84
CA ARG A 168 10.68 -6.05 10.14
C ARG A 168 11.69 -5.16 9.44
N ALA A 169 12.76 -4.83 10.14
CA ALA A 169 13.86 -4.05 9.60
C ALA A 169 15.05 -4.96 9.21
N LYS A 170 15.71 -4.63 8.12
CA LYS A 170 17.08 -5.06 7.81
C LYS A 170 17.97 -3.84 7.83
N VAL A 171 18.93 -3.79 8.75
CA VAL A 171 19.82 -2.65 8.96
C VAL A 171 21.21 -2.98 8.40
N GLN A 172 21.85 -1.98 7.79
CA GLN A 172 23.22 -2.01 7.33
C GLN A 172 23.93 -0.75 7.83
N MET A 173 25.16 -0.89 8.32
CA MET A 173 25.99 0.21 8.83
C MET A 173 27.28 0.31 8.02
N THR A 174 27.87 1.49 7.93
CA THR A 174 29.17 1.70 7.27
C THR A 174 30.32 1.99 8.23
N GLY A 175 30.05 2.43 9.47
CA GLY A 175 31.09 2.76 10.45
C GLY A 175 31.67 1.53 11.19
N PRO A 176 32.66 1.74 12.08
CA PRO A 176 33.29 0.69 12.88
C PRO A 176 32.32 -0.20 13.66
N ALA A 177 31.17 0.33 14.07
CA ALA A 177 30.11 -0.43 14.75
C ALA A 177 29.55 -1.58 13.89
N ARG A 178 29.82 -1.60 12.58
CA ARG A 178 29.44 -2.70 11.69
C ARG A 178 30.02 -4.05 12.14
N MET A 179 31.20 -4.05 12.77
CA MET A 179 31.86 -5.28 13.21
C MET A 179 31.27 -5.85 14.50
N SER A 180 30.41 -5.09 15.19
CA SER A 180 29.75 -5.51 16.41
C SER A 180 28.39 -6.15 16.11
N SER A 181 28.24 -7.42 16.50
CA SER A 181 26.96 -8.13 16.47
C SER A 181 25.93 -7.47 17.40
N GLN A 182 26.37 -6.97 18.55
CA GLN A 182 25.51 -6.27 19.51
C GLN A 182 24.96 -4.96 18.90
N ALA A 183 25.81 -4.18 18.23
CA ALA A 183 25.37 -2.95 17.54
C ALA A 183 24.31 -3.24 16.47
N HIS A 184 24.44 -4.36 15.75
CA HIS A 184 23.44 -4.80 14.77
C HIS A 184 22.11 -5.17 15.41
N VAL A 185 22.12 -5.88 16.54
CA VAL A 185 20.90 -6.26 17.28
C VAL A 185 20.18 -5.01 17.78
N VAL A 186 20.91 -4.09 18.42
CA VAL A 186 20.35 -2.85 18.97
C VAL A 186 19.76 -1.98 17.86
N ALA A 187 20.51 -1.69 16.80
CA ALA A 187 20.01 -0.83 15.73
C ALA A 187 18.86 -1.45 14.94
N LYS A 188 18.83 -2.78 14.80
CA LYS A 188 17.69 -3.48 14.21
C LYS A 188 16.45 -3.34 15.10
N ARG A 189 16.60 -3.48 16.41
CA ARG A 189 15.51 -3.31 17.38
C ARG A 189 14.97 -1.89 17.32
N GLU A 190 15.83 -0.89 17.44
CA GLU A 190 15.45 0.53 17.37
C GLU A 190 14.76 0.88 16.05
N ALA A 191 15.26 0.36 14.92
CA ALA A 191 14.62 0.54 13.63
C ALA A 191 13.21 -0.09 13.59
N GLU A 192 13.05 -1.31 14.10
CA GLU A 192 11.74 -1.95 14.19
C GLU A 192 10.77 -1.19 15.10
N GLU A 193 11.22 -0.73 16.27
CA GLU A 193 10.44 0.05 17.24
C GLU A 193 9.97 1.38 16.63
N LEU A 194 10.84 2.09 15.90
CA LEU A 194 10.52 3.37 15.25
C LEU A 194 9.21 3.36 14.44
N LEU A 195 8.94 2.24 13.74
CA LEU A 195 7.73 2.08 12.94
C LEU A 195 6.65 1.25 13.63
N ASN A 196 7.03 0.25 14.44
CA ASN A 196 6.06 -0.62 15.11
C ASN A 196 5.36 0.04 16.31
N ASP A 197 5.99 1.02 16.95
CA ASP A 197 5.39 1.76 18.08
C ASP A 197 4.28 2.70 17.59
N LYS A 198 4.34 3.08 16.31
CA LYS A 198 3.34 3.91 15.66
C LYS A 198 2.14 3.05 15.25
N LYS A 199 1.06 3.10 16.04
CA LYS A 199 -0.20 2.36 15.76
C LYS A 199 -0.72 2.53 14.33
N TRP A 200 -0.57 3.71 13.74
CA TRP A 200 -1.02 4.02 12.37
C TRP A 200 -0.28 3.23 11.27
N PHE A 201 0.89 2.64 11.54
CA PHE A 201 1.56 1.73 10.61
C PHE A 201 0.93 0.34 10.60
N SER A 202 0.48 -0.13 11.76
CA SER A 202 -0.19 -1.44 11.90
C SER A 202 -1.64 -1.40 11.42
N SER A 203 -2.33 -0.29 11.71
CA SER A 203 -3.72 -0.01 11.35
C SER A 203 -3.75 1.32 10.59
N TYR A 204 -3.65 1.26 9.28
CA TYR A 204 -3.47 2.44 8.44
C TYR A 204 -4.82 2.95 7.93
N PRO A 205 -5.24 4.15 8.33
CA PRO A 205 -6.42 4.78 7.77
C PRO A 205 -6.15 5.12 6.31
N ALA A 206 -7.05 4.70 5.42
CA ALA A 206 -6.96 4.96 4.01
C ALA A 206 -8.23 5.60 3.49
N VAL A 207 -8.04 6.63 2.67
CA VAL A 207 -9.08 7.28 1.91
C VAL A 207 -8.70 7.18 0.44
N SER A 208 -9.67 6.89 -0.41
CA SER A 208 -9.48 6.88 -1.86
C SER A 208 -10.65 7.47 -2.60
N LEU A 209 -10.34 8.07 -3.74
CA LEU A 209 -11.29 8.65 -4.68
C LEU A 209 -11.00 8.04 -6.05
N GLY A 210 -12.01 7.90 -6.89
CA GLY A 210 -11.78 7.48 -8.27
C GLY A 210 -13.02 7.42 -9.11
N PHE A 211 -12.82 6.90 -10.31
CA PHE A 211 -13.85 6.71 -11.31
C PHE A 211 -13.77 5.29 -11.85
N LYS A 212 -14.92 4.67 -12.05
CA LYS A 212 -15.06 3.37 -12.71
C LYS A 212 -16.11 3.46 -13.82
N TYR A 213 -15.92 2.67 -14.85
CA TYR A 213 -16.83 2.51 -15.96
C TYR A 213 -17.52 1.16 -15.84
N GLU A 214 -18.85 1.16 -15.93
CA GLU A 214 -19.71 -0.03 -15.91
C GLU A 214 -19.98 -0.48 -17.36
N PHE A 215 -19.72 -1.77 -17.66
CA PHE A 215 -19.85 -2.32 -19.01
C PHE A 215 -21.21 -2.96 -19.24
#